data_AF-A0A2X1BB26-F1
#
_entry.id   AF-A0A2X1BB26-F1
#
_cell.length_a   1.000
_cell.length_b   1.000
_cell.length_c   1.000
_cell.angle_alpha   90.00
_cell.angle_beta   90.00
_cell.angle_gamma   90.00
#
_symmetry.space_group_name_H-M   'P 1'
#
loop_
_entity.id
_entity.type
_entity.pdbx_description
1 polymer ?
#
loop_
_entity_poly.entity_id
_entity_poly.type
_entity_poly.pdbx_seq_one_letter_code
_entity_poly.pdbx_strand_id
1 'polypeptide(L)'
;MQRLEGIQNGLRLSVTTPLEEVETAAASEDTLVLEFDAFRDGRGFSLAAMLRERGYAGRLIAAGKVLPDQARHLRRSGFDAVELAEGADAAAWDRMDQAFSAAYQPAVDPAPTIWQRRRAASNDRDLDALAERLNRETAGKDASEIVKAALDPALGLRVGAISSFGAESAVLLDIIAGEDKTVPVVFLETGQHFLQTLSYRTQLTKALGLTDVRLVTPDAGEKATLDARDDLWKIDADACCDLRKVRPLARATAGFNALITGRKRYQAATRAKLKPFEVLDGVLRINPLANWDADDVEAWLEENDLPRHPLVEQGYRSIGCWPCTRAVQDGEDARAGRWSGMDKVECGIHLGQRQAAA
;
A
#
# COMPACT_ATOMS: atom_id res chain seq x y z
N MET A 1 -20.17 -0.70 -20.15
CA MET A 1 -19.35 -0.84 -21.36
C MET A 1 -20.29 -0.81 -22.56
N GLN A 2 -19.96 -0.13 -23.66
CA GLN A 2 -20.86 -0.07 -24.83
C GLN A 2 -20.86 -1.40 -25.59
N ARG A 3 -22.03 -1.81 -26.11
CA ARG A 3 -22.18 -2.94 -27.04
C ARG A 3 -22.22 -2.38 -28.45
N LEU A 4 -21.32 -2.84 -29.31
CA LEU A 4 -21.20 -2.35 -30.67
C LEU A 4 -21.60 -3.46 -31.63
N GLU A 5 -22.54 -3.14 -32.52
CA GLU A 5 -22.94 -4.03 -33.61
C GLU A 5 -22.00 -3.81 -34.80
N GLY A 6 -21.42 -4.89 -35.31
CA GLY A 6 -20.51 -4.85 -36.45
C GLY A 6 -19.11 -4.31 -36.13
N ILE A 7 -18.26 -4.37 -37.16
CA ILE A 7 -16.83 -4.00 -37.10
C ILE A 7 -16.71 -2.47 -36.97
N GLN A 8 -15.91 -2.03 -36.01
CA GLN A 8 -15.69 -0.63 -35.70
C GLN A 8 -14.40 -0.10 -36.32
N ASN A 9 -14.38 1.22 -36.54
CA ASN A 9 -13.19 1.93 -37.01
C ASN A 9 -12.17 2.09 -35.88
N GLY A 10 -10.89 1.93 -36.21
CA GLY A 10 -9.76 2.04 -35.29
C GLY A 10 -8.63 1.10 -35.73
N LEU A 11 -7.43 1.31 -35.20
CA LEU A 11 -6.31 0.41 -35.46
C LEU A 11 -6.58 -0.92 -34.75
N ARG A 12 -6.63 -2.00 -35.52
CA ARG A 12 -6.88 -3.36 -35.00
C ARG A 12 -5.55 -4.06 -34.74
N LEU A 13 -5.37 -4.56 -33.53
CA LEU A 13 -4.18 -5.27 -33.09
C LEU A 13 -4.60 -6.59 -32.45
N SER A 14 -3.89 -7.68 -32.73
CA SER A 14 -4.11 -8.94 -32.01
C SER A 14 -3.73 -8.75 -30.54
N VAL A 15 -4.44 -9.40 -29.62
CA VAL A 15 -4.04 -9.45 -28.20
C VAL A 15 -2.68 -10.15 -27.98
N THR A 16 -2.12 -10.75 -29.04
CA THR A 16 -0.79 -11.36 -29.03
C THR A 16 0.32 -10.38 -29.41
N THR A 17 -0.02 -9.20 -29.93
CA THR A 17 0.93 -8.14 -30.29
C THR A 17 1.75 -7.73 -29.05
N PRO A 18 3.09 -7.62 -29.16
CA PRO A 18 3.94 -7.17 -28.06
C PRO A 18 3.51 -5.80 -27.54
N LEU A 19 3.59 -5.60 -26.21
CA LEU A 19 3.15 -4.36 -25.57
C LEU A 19 3.78 -3.10 -26.20
N GLU A 20 5.08 -3.12 -26.46
CA GLU A 20 5.81 -1.97 -27.03
C GLU A 20 5.20 -1.49 -28.37
N GLU A 21 4.72 -2.43 -29.19
CA GLU A 21 4.05 -2.12 -30.46
C GLU A 21 2.65 -1.54 -30.21
N VAL A 22 1.91 -2.10 -29.25
CA VAL A 22 0.59 -1.60 -28.86
C VAL A 22 0.70 -0.18 -28.28
N GLU A 23 1.74 0.11 -27.52
CA GLU A 23 2.00 1.45 -26.97
C GLU A 23 2.39 2.47 -28.03
N THR A 24 3.21 2.04 -28.99
CA THR A 24 3.57 2.87 -30.15
C THR A 24 2.32 3.28 -30.91
N ALA A 25 1.39 2.33 -31.12
CA ALA A 25 0.09 2.59 -31.70
C ALA A 25 -0.77 3.53 -30.82
N ALA A 26 -0.79 3.31 -29.51
CA ALA A 26 -1.53 4.14 -28.56
C ALA A 26 -1.08 5.61 -28.53
N ALA A 27 0.16 5.89 -28.93
CA ALA A 27 0.68 7.26 -29.00
C ALA A 27 0.10 8.08 -30.16
N SER A 28 -0.39 7.43 -31.23
CA SER A 28 -0.90 8.09 -32.44
C SER A 28 -2.37 7.84 -32.73
N GLU A 29 -2.99 6.83 -32.11
CA GLU A 29 -4.34 6.39 -32.43
C GLU A 29 -5.35 6.72 -31.32
N ASP A 30 -6.40 7.46 -31.66
CA ASP A 30 -7.50 7.78 -30.74
C ASP A 30 -8.41 6.58 -30.45
N THR A 31 -8.34 5.51 -31.24
CA THR A 31 -9.13 4.28 -31.05
C THR A 31 -8.33 3.04 -31.41
N LEU A 32 -8.17 2.14 -30.44
CA LEU A 32 -7.59 0.82 -30.65
C LEU A 32 -8.64 -0.27 -30.47
N VAL A 33 -8.60 -1.26 -31.36
CA VAL A 33 -9.39 -2.48 -31.26
C VAL A 33 -8.46 -3.65 -30.97
N LEU A 34 -8.60 -4.27 -29.79
CA LEU A 34 -7.82 -5.44 -29.42
C LEU A 34 -8.59 -6.72 -29.75
N GLU A 35 -8.04 -7.51 -30.67
CA GLU A 35 -8.68 -8.69 -31.24
C GLU A 35 -8.26 -9.97 -30.51
N PHE A 36 -9.24 -10.62 -29.88
CA PHE A 36 -9.05 -11.87 -29.16
C PHE A 36 -9.18 -13.07 -30.11
N ASP A 37 -8.08 -13.78 -30.33
CA ASP A 37 -8.07 -14.98 -31.18
C ASP A 37 -8.80 -16.18 -30.54
N ALA A 38 -8.88 -16.19 -29.21
CA ALA A 38 -9.58 -17.19 -28.40
C ALA A 38 -10.07 -16.61 -27.07
N PHE A 39 -11.25 -17.06 -26.61
CA PHE A 39 -11.83 -16.62 -25.33
C PHE A 39 -10.95 -16.97 -24.12
N ARG A 40 -10.06 -17.96 -24.25
CA ARG A 40 -9.10 -18.37 -23.20
C ARG A 40 -7.85 -17.49 -23.14
N ASP A 41 -7.70 -16.51 -24.02
CA ASP A 41 -6.53 -15.63 -24.05
C ASP A 41 -6.72 -14.44 -23.12
N GLY A 42 -5.95 -14.42 -22.03
CA GLY A 42 -5.99 -13.36 -21.02
C GLY A 42 -5.22 -12.09 -21.39
N ARG A 43 -4.38 -12.10 -22.44
CA ARG A 43 -3.43 -11.01 -22.71
C ARG A 43 -4.10 -9.67 -23.01
N GLY A 44 -5.24 -9.68 -23.70
CA GLY A 44 -5.98 -8.45 -24.01
C GLY A 44 -6.43 -7.67 -22.77
N PHE A 45 -6.76 -8.37 -21.68
CA PHE A 45 -7.10 -7.74 -20.40
C PHE A 45 -5.89 -7.04 -19.77
N SER A 46 -4.72 -7.67 -19.83
CA SER A 46 -3.47 -7.09 -19.34
C SER A 46 -3.02 -5.90 -20.19
N LEU A 47 -3.06 -6.03 -21.52
CA LEU A 47 -2.71 -4.94 -22.44
C LEU A 47 -3.58 -3.71 -22.20
N ALA A 48 -4.90 -3.88 -22.11
CA ALA A 48 -5.81 -2.77 -21.82
C ALA A 48 -5.50 -2.11 -20.47
N ALA A 49 -5.24 -2.90 -19.43
CA ALA A 49 -4.92 -2.36 -18.11
C ALA A 49 -3.61 -1.55 -18.14
N MET A 50 -2.56 -2.11 -18.75
CA MET A 50 -1.25 -1.45 -18.87
C MET A 50 -1.33 -0.16 -19.70
N LEU A 51 -2.13 -0.14 -20.79
CA LEU A 51 -2.35 1.08 -21.56
C LEU A 51 -2.99 2.19 -20.72
N ARG A 52 -4.00 1.86 -19.90
CA ARG A 52 -4.66 2.82 -19.02
C ARG A 52 -3.73 3.32 -17.91
N GLU A 53 -2.98 2.43 -17.29
CA GLU A 53 -1.97 2.78 -16.27
C GLU A 53 -0.89 3.70 -16.84
N ARG A 54 -0.54 3.54 -18.12
CA ARG A 54 0.44 4.39 -18.83
C ARG A 54 -0.19 5.62 -19.49
N GLY A 55 -1.44 5.94 -19.15
CA GLY A 55 -2.09 7.21 -19.49
C GLY A 55 -2.79 7.25 -20.85
N TYR A 56 -2.97 6.11 -21.55
CA TYR A 56 -3.77 6.09 -22.76
C TYR A 56 -5.23 6.44 -22.46
N ALA A 57 -5.69 7.58 -22.98
CA ALA A 57 -7.05 8.09 -22.78
C ALA A 57 -7.98 7.84 -23.99
N GLY A 58 -7.45 7.30 -25.09
CA GLY A 58 -8.23 6.98 -26.29
C GLY A 58 -9.18 5.81 -26.07
N ARG A 59 -9.97 5.48 -27.09
CA ARG A 59 -11.02 4.47 -26.99
C ARG A 59 -10.47 3.06 -27.15
N LEU A 60 -10.75 2.18 -26.20
CA LEU A 60 -10.41 0.75 -26.27
C LEU A 60 -11.64 -0.11 -26.54
N ILE A 61 -11.59 -0.87 -27.64
CA ILE A 61 -12.66 -1.77 -28.06
C ILE A 61 -12.15 -3.21 -28.02
N ALA A 62 -12.87 -4.10 -27.34
CA ALA A 62 -12.60 -5.53 -27.39
C ALA A 62 -13.32 -6.15 -28.59
N ALA A 63 -12.64 -6.99 -29.35
CA ALA A 63 -13.23 -7.67 -30.51
C ALA A 63 -12.78 -9.12 -30.62
N GLY A 64 -13.40 -9.88 -31.54
CA GLY A 64 -13.07 -11.28 -31.78
C GLY A 64 -13.77 -12.23 -30.80
N LYS A 65 -13.07 -13.28 -30.37
CA LYS A 65 -13.66 -14.37 -29.57
C LYS A 65 -13.70 -14.02 -28.09
N VAL A 66 -14.60 -13.10 -27.74
CA VAL A 66 -14.92 -12.73 -26.36
C VAL A 66 -16.32 -13.19 -25.98
N LEU A 67 -16.52 -13.54 -24.71
CA LEU A 67 -17.77 -14.10 -24.19
C LEU A 67 -18.50 -13.12 -23.25
N PRO A 68 -19.85 -13.22 -23.13
CA PRO A 68 -20.61 -12.35 -22.23
C PRO A 68 -20.12 -12.36 -20.78
N ASP A 69 -19.72 -13.51 -20.24
CA ASP A 69 -19.19 -13.65 -18.87
C ASP A 69 -17.89 -12.86 -18.64
N GLN A 70 -17.17 -12.52 -19.70
CA GLN A 70 -15.97 -11.68 -19.68
C GLN A 70 -16.28 -10.18 -19.69
N ALA A 71 -17.55 -9.77 -19.88
CA ALA A 71 -17.95 -8.37 -20.02
C ALA A 71 -17.48 -7.49 -18.86
N ARG A 72 -17.66 -7.98 -17.62
CA ARG A 72 -17.21 -7.26 -16.43
C ARG A 72 -15.69 -7.12 -16.40
N HIS A 73 -14.97 -8.17 -16.77
CA HIS A 73 -13.50 -8.17 -16.77
C HIS A 73 -12.97 -7.19 -17.81
N LEU A 74 -13.54 -7.15 -19.02
CA LEU A 74 -13.17 -6.18 -20.06
C LEU A 74 -13.34 -4.75 -19.55
N ARG A 75 -14.52 -4.41 -18.98
CA ARG A 75 -14.76 -3.08 -18.41
C ARG A 75 -13.76 -2.74 -17.29
N ARG A 76 -13.51 -3.68 -16.38
CA ARG A 76 -12.61 -3.48 -15.24
C ARG A 76 -11.15 -3.31 -15.67
N SER A 77 -10.75 -3.93 -16.78
CA SER A 77 -9.42 -3.79 -17.40
C SER A 77 -9.27 -2.51 -18.23
N GLY A 78 -10.35 -1.73 -18.42
CA GLY A 78 -10.28 -0.44 -19.10
C GLY A 78 -10.83 -0.38 -20.53
N PHE A 79 -11.49 -1.44 -21.00
CA PHE A 79 -12.22 -1.40 -22.27
C PHE A 79 -13.48 -0.55 -22.16
N ASP A 80 -13.70 0.31 -23.15
CA ASP A 80 -14.88 1.19 -23.25
C ASP A 80 -16.05 0.48 -23.91
N ALA A 81 -15.75 -0.41 -24.86
CA ALA A 81 -16.73 -1.11 -25.67
C ALA A 81 -16.31 -2.53 -26.05
N VAL A 82 -17.28 -3.30 -26.53
CA VAL A 82 -17.06 -4.63 -27.11
C VAL A 82 -17.84 -4.75 -28.43
N GLU A 83 -17.18 -5.26 -29.46
CA GLU A 83 -17.81 -5.68 -30.71
C GLU A 83 -18.54 -7.00 -30.50
N LEU A 84 -19.82 -7.01 -30.82
CA LEU A 84 -20.65 -8.20 -30.75
C LEU A 84 -20.65 -8.91 -32.11
N ALA A 85 -20.51 -10.24 -32.07
CA ALA A 85 -20.73 -11.07 -33.24
C ALA A 85 -22.18 -10.93 -33.74
N GLU A 86 -22.39 -11.13 -35.04
CA GLU A 86 -23.72 -11.11 -35.64
C GLU A 86 -24.64 -12.13 -34.94
N GLY A 87 -25.81 -11.67 -34.49
CA GLY A 87 -26.78 -12.49 -33.74
C GLY A 87 -26.46 -12.72 -32.27
N ALA A 88 -25.46 -12.05 -31.68
CA ALA A 88 -25.18 -12.16 -30.25
C ALA A 88 -26.28 -11.54 -29.36
N ASP A 89 -26.59 -12.18 -28.23
CA ASP A 89 -27.52 -11.67 -27.22
C ASP A 89 -26.89 -10.52 -26.42
N ALA A 90 -27.12 -9.27 -26.83
CA ALA A 90 -26.66 -8.08 -26.11
C ALA A 90 -27.14 -8.05 -24.64
N ALA A 91 -28.33 -8.60 -24.35
CA ALA A 91 -28.84 -8.65 -22.99
C ALA A 91 -28.04 -9.61 -22.10
N ALA A 92 -27.44 -10.67 -22.65
CA ALA A 92 -26.52 -11.54 -21.90
C ALA A 92 -25.27 -10.77 -21.45
N TRP A 93 -24.72 -9.93 -22.33
CA TRP A 93 -23.57 -9.08 -22.01
C TRP A 93 -23.88 -8.08 -20.89
N ASP A 94 -25.06 -7.47 -20.93
CA ASP A 94 -25.48 -6.52 -19.88
C ASP A 94 -25.72 -7.21 -18.54
N ARG A 95 -26.36 -8.38 -18.55
CA ARG A 95 -26.51 -9.21 -17.34
C ARG A 95 -25.16 -9.55 -16.72
N MET A 96 -24.17 -9.94 -17.54
CA MET A 96 -22.87 -10.38 -17.04
C MET A 96 -21.96 -9.23 -16.59
N ASP A 97 -22.02 -8.06 -17.24
CA ASP A 97 -21.32 -6.85 -16.75
C ASP A 97 -21.80 -6.46 -15.33
N GLN A 98 -23.10 -6.66 -15.08
CA GLN A 98 -23.79 -6.33 -13.83
C GLN A 98 -23.94 -7.50 -12.84
N ALA A 99 -23.53 -8.73 -13.21
CA ALA A 99 -23.81 -9.95 -12.45
C ALA A 99 -23.29 -9.91 -11.00
N PHE A 100 -22.25 -9.12 -10.74
CA PHE A 100 -21.69 -8.95 -9.41
C PHE A 100 -21.86 -7.51 -8.92
N SER A 101 -22.43 -7.36 -7.73
CA SER A 101 -22.64 -6.05 -7.10
C SER A 101 -21.35 -5.43 -6.54
N ALA A 102 -20.31 -6.24 -6.30
CA ALA A 102 -19.04 -5.81 -5.70
C ALA A 102 -17.82 -6.35 -6.47
N ALA A 103 -16.69 -5.66 -6.34
CA ALA A 103 -15.42 -6.10 -6.88
C ALA A 103 -14.67 -6.96 -5.85
N TYR A 104 -13.98 -8.02 -6.26
CA TYR A 104 -13.15 -8.76 -5.32
C TYR A 104 -11.75 -8.13 -5.17
N GLN A 105 -11.17 -7.70 -6.29
CA GLN A 105 -9.81 -7.14 -6.41
C GLN A 105 -9.84 -5.72 -7.03
N PRO A 106 -8.84 -4.86 -6.73
CA PRO A 106 -8.66 -3.59 -7.42
C PRO A 106 -8.50 -3.80 -8.94
N ALA A 107 -8.80 -2.77 -9.72
CA ALA A 107 -8.63 -2.77 -11.17
C ALA A 107 -8.48 -1.32 -11.65
N VAL A 108 -8.45 -1.09 -12.96
CA VAL A 108 -8.42 0.26 -13.54
C VAL A 108 -9.65 1.08 -13.12
N ASP A 109 -10.79 0.42 -12.93
CA ASP A 109 -11.99 1.10 -12.43
C ASP A 109 -11.87 1.49 -10.94
N PRO A 110 -12.45 2.64 -10.52
CA PRO A 110 -12.35 3.09 -9.14
C PRO A 110 -13.32 2.35 -8.19
N ALA A 111 -13.89 1.21 -8.60
CA ALA A 111 -14.92 0.54 -7.82
C ALA A 111 -14.32 -0.10 -6.56
N PRO A 112 -14.85 0.20 -5.35
CA PRO A 112 -14.30 -0.35 -4.12
C PRO A 112 -14.51 -1.85 -4.05
N THR A 113 -13.48 -2.56 -3.60
CA THR A 113 -13.48 -4.00 -3.36
C THR A 113 -14.45 -4.38 -2.25
N ILE A 114 -14.87 -5.65 -2.21
CA ILE A 114 -15.76 -6.19 -1.19
C ILE A 114 -15.14 -6.05 0.20
N TRP A 115 -13.81 -6.12 0.31
CA TRP A 115 -13.07 -5.90 1.55
C TRP A 115 -13.13 -4.45 1.98
N GLN A 116 -12.95 -3.51 1.05
CA GLN A 116 -13.12 -2.07 1.34
C GLN A 116 -14.57 -1.74 1.70
N ARG A 117 -15.56 -2.33 1.02
CA ARG A 117 -16.98 -2.14 1.34
C ARG A 117 -17.34 -2.73 2.70
N ARG A 118 -16.85 -3.93 3.04
CA ARG A 118 -17.04 -4.54 4.36
C ARG A 118 -16.33 -3.72 5.45
N ARG A 119 -15.15 -3.17 5.16
CA ARG A 119 -14.44 -2.27 6.07
C ARG A 119 -15.22 -0.97 6.28
N ALA A 120 -15.72 -0.35 5.21
CA ALA A 120 -16.56 0.84 5.29
C ALA A 120 -17.89 0.54 6.02
N ALA A 121 -18.55 -0.59 5.74
CA ALA A 121 -19.80 -0.98 6.39
C ALA A 121 -19.62 -1.40 7.86
N SER A 122 -18.44 -1.89 8.26
CA SER A 122 -18.07 -2.10 9.67
C SER A 122 -17.61 -0.81 10.37
N ASN A 123 -17.46 0.28 9.60
CA ASN A 123 -17.20 1.63 10.07
C ASN A 123 -18.49 2.46 9.94
N ASP A 124 -19.54 2.15 10.71
CA ASP A 124 -20.73 3.00 10.88
C ASP A 124 -20.41 4.34 11.60
N ARG A 125 -19.12 4.70 11.66
CA ARG A 125 -18.57 5.93 12.23
C ARG A 125 -17.92 6.72 11.11
N ASP A 126 -18.31 7.97 11.00
CA ASP A 126 -17.63 8.95 10.16
C ASP A 126 -16.22 9.20 10.74
N LEU A 127 -15.24 8.42 10.27
CA LEU A 127 -13.85 8.52 10.71
C LEU A 127 -13.22 9.85 10.29
N ASP A 128 -13.70 10.47 9.21
CA ASP A 128 -13.22 11.78 8.77
C ASP A 128 -13.68 12.85 9.77
N ALA A 129 -14.95 12.86 10.16
CA ALA A 129 -15.44 13.74 11.22
C ALA A 129 -14.76 13.47 12.57
N LEU A 130 -14.46 12.20 12.90
CA LEU A 130 -13.69 11.84 14.08
C LEU A 130 -12.26 12.40 14.01
N ALA A 131 -11.57 12.22 12.88
CA ALA A 131 -10.21 12.72 12.68
C ALA A 131 -10.16 14.25 12.81
N GLU A 132 -11.13 14.96 12.22
CA GLU A 132 -11.23 16.41 12.36
C GLU A 132 -11.49 16.84 13.80
N ARG A 133 -12.37 16.14 14.53
CA ARG A 133 -12.63 16.42 15.94
C ARG A 133 -11.37 16.21 16.78
N LEU A 134 -10.71 15.06 16.66
CA LEU A 134 -9.49 14.76 17.39
C LEU A 134 -8.38 15.78 17.09
N ASN A 135 -8.18 16.15 15.82
CA ASN A 135 -7.21 17.20 15.47
C ASN A 135 -7.51 18.56 16.13
N ARG A 136 -8.79 18.92 16.33
CA ARG A 136 -9.16 20.15 17.06
C ARG A 136 -8.90 20.00 18.55
N GLU A 137 -9.27 18.87 19.14
CA GLU A 137 -9.13 18.59 20.58
C GLU A 137 -7.66 18.42 21.01
N THR A 138 -6.80 17.95 20.10
CA THR A 138 -5.37 17.79 20.34
C THR A 138 -4.52 18.88 19.70
N ALA A 139 -5.12 20.01 19.32
CA ALA A 139 -4.36 21.14 18.79
C ALA A 139 -3.40 21.67 19.86
N GLY A 140 -2.09 21.67 19.55
CA GLY A 140 -1.04 22.11 20.47
C GLY A 140 -0.67 21.13 21.58
N LYS A 141 -1.27 19.94 21.58
CA LYS A 141 -0.95 18.86 22.53
C LYS A 141 0.29 18.07 22.11
N ASP A 142 0.94 17.45 23.08
CA ASP A 142 2.12 16.61 22.84
C ASP A 142 1.76 15.23 22.25
N ALA A 143 2.79 14.44 21.93
CA ALA A 143 2.61 13.13 21.32
C ALA A 143 1.91 12.12 22.25
N SER A 144 2.16 12.17 23.55
CA SER A 144 1.52 11.30 24.54
C SER A 144 0.02 11.60 24.64
N GLU A 145 -0.35 12.87 24.68
CA GLU A 145 -1.75 13.29 24.67
C GLU A 145 -2.47 12.92 23.37
N ILE A 146 -1.78 12.93 22.21
CA ILE A 146 -2.34 12.44 20.94
C ILE A 146 -2.60 10.93 21.00
N VAL A 147 -1.66 10.13 21.51
CA VAL A 147 -1.83 8.68 21.68
C VAL A 147 -2.98 8.40 22.66
N LYS A 148 -2.98 9.08 23.81
CA LYS A 148 -4.04 8.96 24.82
C LYS A 148 -5.43 9.24 24.26
N ALA A 149 -5.58 10.32 23.48
CA ALA A 149 -6.85 10.66 22.84
C ALA A 149 -7.31 9.56 21.86
N ALA A 150 -6.38 8.92 21.15
CA ALA A 150 -6.70 7.83 20.23
C ALA A 150 -7.08 6.52 20.92
N LEU A 151 -6.58 6.30 22.14
CA LEU A 151 -6.81 5.10 22.94
C LEU A 151 -8.04 5.18 23.84
N ASP A 152 -8.78 6.31 23.83
CA ASP A 152 -10.00 6.46 24.62
C ASP A 152 -11.03 5.34 24.28
N PRO A 153 -11.39 4.48 25.25
CA PRO A 153 -12.37 3.42 25.05
C PRO A 153 -13.73 3.91 24.56
N ALA A 154 -14.12 5.15 24.87
CA ALA A 154 -15.38 5.75 24.40
C ALA A 154 -15.43 5.91 22.88
N LEU A 155 -14.27 5.99 22.22
CA LEU A 155 -14.18 6.01 20.77
C LEU A 155 -14.46 4.63 20.16
N GLY A 156 -14.37 3.55 20.96
CA GLY A 156 -14.58 2.16 20.55
C GLY A 156 -13.68 1.73 19.38
N LEU A 157 -12.50 2.31 19.25
CA LEU A 157 -11.54 2.02 18.19
C LEU A 157 -10.83 0.69 18.47
N ARG A 158 -10.55 -0.07 17.41
CA ARG A 158 -9.61 -1.18 17.43
C ARG A 158 -8.28 -0.65 16.94
N VAL A 159 -7.49 -0.17 17.90
CA VAL A 159 -6.20 0.46 17.66
C VAL A 159 -5.10 -0.59 17.56
N GLY A 160 -4.20 -0.43 16.60
CA GLY A 160 -2.93 -1.14 16.54
C GLY A 160 -1.82 -0.16 16.16
N ALA A 161 -0.56 -0.54 16.38
CA ALA A 161 0.60 0.23 15.99
C ALA A 161 1.43 -0.55 14.96
N ILE A 162 2.13 0.18 14.09
CA ILE A 162 3.10 -0.41 13.15
C ILE A 162 4.48 0.12 13.52
N SER A 163 5.42 -0.79 13.77
CA SER A 163 6.80 -0.43 14.06
C SER A 163 7.77 -1.30 13.27
N SER A 164 8.81 -0.68 12.73
CA SER A 164 9.94 -1.41 12.13
C SER A 164 11.06 -1.69 13.13
N PHE A 165 10.95 -1.21 14.37
CA PHE A 165 12.03 -1.23 15.36
C PHE A 165 13.34 -0.66 14.78
N GLY A 166 13.23 0.39 13.97
CA GLY A 166 14.36 1.11 13.39
C GLY A 166 14.94 2.15 14.35
N ALA A 167 15.84 2.99 13.85
CA ALA A 167 16.62 3.95 14.64
C ALA A 167 15.80 4.80 15.62
N GLU A 168 14.67 5.35 15.17
CA GLU A 168 13.81 6.24 15.98
C GLU A 168 12.59 5.53 16.59
N SER A 169 12.47 4.20 16.42
CA SER A 169 11.23 3.48 16.80
C SER A 169 11.01 3.38 18.30
N ALA A 170 12.06 3.53 19.12
CA ALA A 170 11.94 3.49 20.58
C ALA A 170 11.01 4.59 21.10
N VAL A 171 11.10 5.80 20.58
CA VAL A 171 10.30 6.94 21.05
C VAL A 171 8.80 6.67 20.93
N LEU A 172 8.32 6.27 19.74
CA LEU A 172 6.89 5.99 19.55
C LEU A 172 6.43 4.81 20.42
N LEU A 173 7.25 3.76 20.52
CA LEU A 173 6.90 2.58 21.28
C LEU A 173 6.85 2.87 22.78
N ASP A 174 7.74 3.73 23.28
CA ASP A 174 7.78 4.19 24.65
C ASP A 174 6.53 5.02 24.99
N ILE A 175 6.17 5.98 24.13
CA ILE A 175 4.93 6.75 24.28
C ILE A 175 3.70 5.83 24.32
N ILE A 176 3.62 4.84 23.42
CA ILE A 176 2.53 3.86 23.43
C ILE A 176 2.54 3.05 24.73
N ALA A 177 3.71 2.58 25.17
CA ALA A 177 3.84 1.78 26.39
C ALA A 177 3.51 2.57 27.67
N GLY A 178 3.72 3.90 27.66
CA GLY A 178 3.32 4.80 28.74
C GLY A 178 1.80 4.89 28.91
N GLU A 179 1.06 4.83 27.80
CA GLU A 179 -0.41 4.89 27.82
C GLU A 179 -1.06 3.51 27.96
N ASP A 180 -0.67 2.52 27.13
CA ASP A 180 -1.21 1.17 27.16
C ASP A 180 -0.24 0.13 26.53
N LYS A 181 0.35 -0.70 27.40
CA LYS A 181 1.29 -1.79 27.03
C LYS A 181 0.62 -2.97 26.31
N THR A 182 -0.70 -2.99 26.24
CA THR A 182 -1.49 -4.03 25.58
C THR A 182 -1.84 -3.69 24.13
N VAL A 183 -1.53 -2.46 23.68
CA VAL A 183 -1.71 -2.05 22.29
C VAL A 183 -0.94 -3.00 21.37
N PRO A 184 -1.61 -3.64 20.40
CA PRO A 184 -0.94 -4.53 19.46
C PRO A 184 0.10 -3.81 18.60
N VAL A 185 1.35 -4.23 18.67
CA VAL A 185 2.44 -3.71 17.84
C VAL A 185 2.77 -4.69 16.72
N VAL A 186 2.43 -4.33 15.49
CA VAL A 186 2.73 -5.13 14.29
C VAL A 186 4.16 -4.87 13.84
N PHE A 187 4.95 -5.94 13.80
CA PHE A 187 6.28 -5.97 13.22
C PHE A 187 6.31 -6.88 12.00
N LEU A 188 6.70 -6.34 10.85
CA LEU A 188 6.88 -7.11 9.62
C LEU A 188 8.23 -7.81 9.64
N GLU A 189 8.22 -9.10 9.95
CA GLU A 189 9.40 -9.96 9.89
C GLU A 189 9.63 -10.37 8.43
N THR A 190 10.41 -9.57 7.72
CA THR A 190 10.62 -9.79 6.29
C THR A 190 11.54 -10.96 6.00
N GLY A 191 12.25 -11.51 7.00
CA GLY A 191 13.32 -12.49 6.80
C GLY A 191 14.59 -11.91 6.16
N GLN A 192 14.66 -10.58 6.01
CA GLN A 192 15.78 -9.86 5.39
C GLN A 192 16.27 -8.73 6.31
N HIS A 193 16.03 -8.81 7.62
CA HIS A 193 16.49 -7.81 8.59
C HIS A 193 17.96 -8.00 8.96
N PHE A 194 18.57 -6.95 9.49
CA PHE A 194 19.80 -7.10 10.26
C PHE A 194 19.51 -7.89 11.55
N LEU A 195 20.43 -8.77 11.97
CA LEU A 195 20.32 -9.48 13.24
C LEU A 195 20.22 -8.51 14.42
N GLN A 196 20.91 -7.38 14.32
CA GLN A 196 20.85 -6.27 15.25
C GLN A 196 19.43 -5.75 15.47
N THR A 197 18.62 -5.64 14.41
CA THR A 197 17.22 -5.20 14.49
C THR A 197 16.35 -6.24 15.21
N LEU A 198 16.59 -7.54 14.97
CA LEU A 198 15.87 -8.61 15.65
C LEU A 198 16.20 -8.68 17.15
N SER A 199 17.48 -8.51 17.48
CA SER A 199 17.97 -8.42 18.87
C SER A 199 17.40 -7.19 19.56
N TYR A 200 17.51 -6.02 18.92
CA TYR A 200 17.00 -4.75 19.43
C TYR A 200 15.50 -4.77 19.66
N ARG A 201 14.71 -5.35 18.73
CA ARG A 201 13.27 -5.57 18.92
C ARG A 201 12.98 -6.30 20.23
N THR A 202 13.70 -7.39 20.47
CA THR A 202 13.51 -8.23 21.66
C THR A 202 13.89 -7.47 22.94
N GLN A 203 15.03 -6.76 22.92
CA GLN A 203 15.48 -5.91 24.02
C GLN A 203 14.48 -4.80 24.33
N LEU A 204 14.06 -4.04 23.33
CA LEU A 204 13.16 -2.90 23.48
C LEU A 204 11.76 -3.35 23.91
N THR A 205 11.23 -4.44 23.34
CA THR A 205 9.95 -5.05 23.76
C THR A 205 9.97 -5.36 25.26
N LYS A 206 11.05 -5.96 25.76
CA LYS A 206 11.22 -6.27 27.18
C LYS A 206 11.38 -5.01 28.03
N ALA A 207 12.19 -4.04 27.58
CA ALA A 207 12.45 -2.80 28.31
C ALA A 207 11.18 -1.98 28.52
N LEU A 208 10.35 -1.88 27.47
CA LEU A 208 9.08 -1.13 27.51
C LEU A 208 7.92 -1.93 28.12
N GLY A 209 8.08 -3.25 28.28
CA GLY A 209 7.05 -4.13 28.81
C GLY A 209 5.86 -4.31 27.87
N LEU A 210 6.06 -4.20 26.55
CA LEU A 210 5.02 -4.42 25.54
C LEU A 210 4.55 -5.88 25.58
N THR A 211 3.25 -6.09 25.62
CA THR A 211 2.66 -7.43 25.85
C THR A 211 2.09 -8.09 24.60
N ASP A 212 1.84 -7.35 23.51
CA ASP A 212 1.31 -7.86 22.25
C ASP A 212 2.14 -7.38 21.05
N VAL A 213 3.37 -7.88 20.92
CA VAL A 213 4.21 -7.66 19.73
C VAL A 213 3.99 -8.80 18.72
N ARG A 214 3.34 -8.48 17.60
CA ARG A 214 2.92 -9.45 16.59
C ARG A 214 3.95 -9.52 15.47
N LEU A 215 4.62 -10.67 15.36
CA LEU A 215 5.54 -10.96 14.27
C LEU A 215 4.75 -11.45 13.05
N VAL A 216 4.86 -10.72 11.95
CA VAL A 216 4.11 -10.99 10.72
C VAL A 216 5.09 -11.30 9.59
N THR A 217 5.03 -12.53 9.09
CA THR A 217 5.89 -13.02 8.00
C THR A 217 5.15 -13.01 6.65
N PRO A 218 5.87 -13.05 5.51
CA PRO A 218 5.28 -13.40 4.23
C PRO A 218 4.52 -14.74 4.29
N ASP A 219 3.56 -14.91 3.38
CA ASP A 219 2.92 -16.21 3.23
C ASP A 219 3.95 -17.24 2.75
N ALA A 220 3.97 -18.42 3.38
CA ALA A 220 5.00 -19.41 3.11
C ALA A 220 4.90 -19.99 1.70
N GLY A 221 3.68 -20.15 1.17
CA GLY A 221 3.44 -20.65 -0.19
C GLY A 221 3.80 -19.60 -1.25
N GLU A 222 3.39 -18.35 -1.04
CA GLU A 222 3.80 -17.23 -1.91
C GLU A 222 5.33 -17.09 -1.92
N LYS A 223 5.99 -17.13 -0.76
CA LYS A 223 7.46 -17.06 -0.67
C LYS A 223 8.13 -18.23 -1.39
N ALA A 224 7.66 -19.46 -1.17
CA ALA A 224 8.22 -20.64 -1.82
C ALA A 224 8.10 -20.60 -3.36
N THR A 225 7.07 -19.91 -3.87
CA THR A 225 6.83 -19.78 -5.31
C THR A 225 7.57 -18.60 -5.93
N LEU A 226 7.53 -17.44 -5.28
CA LEU A 226 7.97 -16.15 -5.83
C LEU A 226 9.39 -15.77 -5.41
N ASP A 227 9.91 -16.32 -4.31
CA ASP A 227 11.23 -15.97 -3.75
C ASP A 227 11.89 -17.18 -3.06
N ALA A 228 11.94 -18.31 -3.76
CA ALA A 228 12.45 -19.59 -3.23
C ALA A 228 13.92 -19.52 -2.77
N ARG A 229 14.72 -18.62 -3.37
CA ARG A 229 16.16 -18.44 -3.10
C ARG A 229 16.48 -17.31 -2.14
N ASP A 230 15.46 -16.61 -1.63
CA ASP A 230 15.63 -15.43 -0.78
C ASP A 230 16.45 -14.29 -1.43
N ASP A 231 16.39 -14.19 -2.75
CA ASP A 231 17.18 -13.25 -3.56
C ASP A 231 16.36 -12.34 -4.49
N LEU A 232 15.01 -12.36 -4.38
CA LEU A 232 14.12 -11.52 -5.19
C LEU A 232 14.47 -10.03 -5.10
N TRP A 233 15.00 -9.55 -3.97
CA TRP A 233 15.45 -8.16 -3.81
C TRP A 233 16.56 -7.74 -4.80
N LYS A 234 17.31 -8.69 -5.37
CA LYS A 234 18.35 -8.41 -6.39
C LYS A 234 17.74 -8.19 -7.78
N ILE A 235 16.60 -8.81 -8.02
CA ILE A 235 15.97 -8.89 -9.34
C ILE A 235 14.87 -7.84 -9.45
N ASP A 236 14.03 -7.75 -8.42
CA ASP A 236 12.89 -6.85 -8.35
C ASP A 236 12.62 -6.46 -6.89
N ALA A 237 13.10 -5.28 -6.51
CA ALA A 237 12.95 -4.74 -5.16
C ALA A 237 11.50 -4.36 -4.81
N ASP A 238 10.66 -4.10 -5.81
CA ASP A 238 9.24 -3.79 -5.64
C ASP A 238 8.44 -5.05 -5.39
N ALA A 239 8.62 -6.09 -6.22
CA ALA A 239 8.02 -7.41 -5.99
C ALA A 239 8.45 -7.99 -4.63
N CYS A 240 9.72 -7.81 -4.25
CA CYS A 240 10.21 -8.21 -2.93
C CYS A 240 9.49 -7.46 -1.80
N CYS A 241 9.32 -6.13 -1.93
CA CYS A 241 8.60 -5.34 -0.94
C CYS A 241 7.10 -5.71 -0.91
N ASP A 242 6.48 -5.97 -2.04
CA ASP A 242 5.08 -6.39 -2.10
C ASP A 242 4.86 -7.71 -1.34
N LEU A 243 5.64 -8.73 -1.69
CA LEU A 243 5.61 -10.07 -1.08
C LEU A 243 5.89 -10.03 0.43
N ARG A 244 6.97 -9.35 0.84
CA ARG A 244 7.48 -9.41 2.23
C ARG A 244 6.91 -8.34 3.15
N LYS A 245 6.31 -7.27 2.61
CA LYS A 245 5.85 -6.13 3.41
C LYS A 245 4.40 -5.75 3.15
N VAL A 246 4.03 -5.48 1.90
CA VAL A 246 2.70 -4.92 1.57
C VAL A 246 1.60 -5.94 1.85
N ARG A 247 1.66 -7.13 1.24
CA ARG A 247 0.63 -8.18 1.43
C ARG A 247 0.53 -8.63 2.89
N PRO A 248 1.64 -8.92 3.61
CA PRO A 248 1.54 -9.38 4.99
C PRO A 248 1.00 -8.29 5.92
N LEU A 249 1.39 -7.03 5.72
CA LEU A 249 0.85 -5.92 6.50
C LEU A 249 -0.65 -5.73 6.28
N ALA A 250 -1.11 -5.81 5.02
CA ALA A 250 -2.53 -5.71 4.70
C ALA A 250 -3.35 -6.79 5.44
N ARG A 251 -2.86 -8.03 5.48
CA ARG A 251 -3.49 -9.11 6.26
C ARG A 251 -3.47 -8.83 7.75
N ALA A 252 -2.32 -8.48 8.31
CA ALA A 252 -2.17 -8.27 9.75
C ALA A 252 -2.93 -7.06 10.29
N THR A 253 -3.17 -6.05 9.44
CA THR A 253 -3.86 -4.82 9.83
C THR A 253 -5.35 -4.81 9.51
N ALA A 254 -5.88 -5.86 8.89
CA ALA A 254 -7.28 -5.95 8.49
C ALA A 254 -8.26 -5.85 9.68
N GLY A 255 -7.84 -6.27 10.88
CA GLY A 255 -8.65 -6.19 12.10
C GLY A 255 -8.74 -4.80 12.73
N PHE A 256 -7.86 -3.88 12.37
CA PHE A 256 -7.79 -2.54 12.97
C PHE A 256 -8.56 -1.51 12.14
N ASN A 257 -9.26 -0.60 12.83
CA ASN A 257 -9.86 0.59 12.22
C ASN A 257 -9.10 1.88 12.57
N ALA A 258 -8.09 1.80 13.44
CA ALA A 258 -7.14 2.86 13.71
C ALA A 258 -5.70 2.30 13.81
N LEU A 259 -4.73 3.00 13.21
CA LEU A 259 -3.33 2.59 13.14
C LEU A 259 -2.40 3.72 13.55
N ILE A 260 -1.62 3.50 14.61
CA ILE A 260 -0.54 4.38 15.05
C ILE A 260 0.70 4.14 14.19
N THR A 261 1.32 5.21 13.69
CA THR A 261 2.53 5.15 12.87
C THR A 261 3.57 6.18 13.31
N GLY A 262 4.85 5.88 13.10
CA GLY A 262 5.97 6.78 13.40
C GLY A 262 6.28 7.80 12.31
N ARG A 263 5.30 8.18 11.48
CA ARG A 263 5.51 9.14 10.39
C ARG A 263 5.66 10.56 10.96
N LYS A 264 6.69 11.27 10.50
CA LYS A 264 6.97 12.68 10.84
C LYS A 264 7.03 13.54 9.56
N ARG A 265 6.76 14.84 9.67
CA ARG A 265 6.76 15.77 8.51
C ARG A 265 8.14 15.92 7.86
N TYR A 266 9.23 15.94 8.63
CA TYR A 266 10.58 16.17 8.09
C TYR A 266 11.19 14.96 7.36
N GLN A 267 10.64 13.75 7.53
CA GLN A 267 11.22 12.52 6.97
C GLN A 267 11.07 12.36 5.44
N ALA A 268 10.27 13.20 4.79
CA ALA A 268 10.16 13.28 3.32
C ALA A 268 9.38 14.54 2.90
N ALA A 269 9.73 15.14 1.76
CA ALA A 269 9.01 16.30 1.21
C ALA A 269 7.51 16.04 1.00
N THR A 270 7.12 14.80 0.65
CA THR A 270 5.73 14.36 0.48
C THR A 270 4.92 14.35 1.78
N ARG A 271 5.56 14.47 2.95
CA ARG A 271 4.93 14.39 4.27
C ARG A 271 4.70 15.75 4.92
N ALA A 272 5.04 16.86 4.26
CA ALA A 272 4.93 18.20 4.85
C ALA A 272 3.51 18.56 5.36
N LYS A 273 2.46 17.97 4.76
CA LYS A 273 1.05 18.18 5.13
C LYS A 273 0.47 17.12 6.09
N LEU A 274 1.32 16.28 6.68
CA LEU A 274 0.89 15.20 7.57
C LEU A 274 0.13 15.74 8.78
N LYS A 275 -1.09 15.23 9.02
CA LYS A 275 -1.89 15.56 10.20
C LYS A 275 -1.70 14.51 11.31
N PRO A 276 -1.82 14.89 12.59
CA PRO A 276 -1.87 13.92 13.69
C PRO A 276 -2.94 12.84 13.49
N PHE A 277 -4.12 13.22 13.00
CA PHE A 277 -5.17 12.28 12.62
C PHE A 277 -5.59 12.48 11.15
N GLU A 278 -5.61 11.42 10.36
CA GLU A 278 -6.11 11.42 8.98
C GLU A 278 -6.75 10.08 8.63
N VAL A 279 -7.69 10.05 7.69
CA VAL A 279 -8.25 8.79 7.21
C VAL A 279 -7.55 8.38 5.91
N LEU A 280 -7.02 7.16 5.90
CA LEU A 280 -6.40 6.55 4.73
C LEU A 280 -6.96 5.15 4.53
N ASP A 281 -7.51 4.87 3.35
CA ASP A 281 -8.10 3.57 2.98
C ASP A 281 -9.15 3.05 4.00
N GLY A 282 -9.95 3.96 4.55
CA GLY A 282 -10.98 3.66 5.56
C GLY A 282 -10.41 3.34 6.95
N VAL A 283 -9.19 3.79 7.26
CA VAL A 283 -8.51 3.62 8.55
C VAL A 283 -8.11 4.97 9.10
N LEU A 284 -8.39 5.19 10.37
CA LEU A 284 -7.83 6.33 11.08
C LEU A 284 -6.32 6.12 11.28
N ARG A 285 -5.50 6.91 10.60
CA ARG A 285 -4.05 6.99 10.83
C ARG A 285 -3.80 7.98 11.94
N ILE A 286 -3.03 7.54 12.93
CA ILE A 286 -2.61 8.32 14.08
C ILE A 286 -1.10 8.52 13.93
N ASN A 287 -0.66 9.76 13.82
CA ASN A 287 0.73 10.15 13.60
C ASN A 287 1.17 11.08 14.76
N PRO A 288 1.42 10.54 15.98
CA PRO A 288 1.68 11.37 17.17
C PRO A 288 2.90 12.27 17.02
N LEU A 289 3.89 11.80 16.25
CA LEU A 289 5.16 12.48 16.01
C LEU A 289 5.12 13.36 14.76
N ALA A 290 3.94 13.69 14.23
CA ALA A 290 3.81 14.44 12.98
C ALA A 290 4.53 15.79 13.02
N ASN A 291 4.51 16.47 14.16
CA ASN A 291 5.11 17.80 14.35
C ASN A 291 6.55 17.76 14.89
N TRP A 292 7.07 16.59 15.25
CA TRP A 292 8.40 16.47 15.85
C TRP A 292 9.48 16.66 14.80
N ASP A 293 10.60 17.26 15.19
CA ASP A 293 11.85 17.26 14.45
C ASP A 293 12.85 16.22 15.01
N ALA A 294 14.10 16.28 14.57
CA ALA A 294 15.15 15.36 15.01
C ALA A 294 15.62 15.63 16.44
N ASP A 295 15.61 16.90 16.87
CA ASP A 295 16.05 17.30 18.20
C ASP A 295 15.01 16.86 19.24
N ASP A 296 13.72 16.95 18.92
CA ASP A 296 12.64 16.41 19.77
C ASP A 296 12.80 14.89 20.01
N VAL A 297 13.16 14.15 18.95
CA VAL A 297 13.39 12.70 19.03
C VAL A 297 14.60 12.38 19.90
N GLU A 298 15.68 13.12 19.71
CA GLU A 298 16.92 12.96 20.47
C GLU A 298 16.71 13.28 21.95
N ALA A 299 16.07 14.40 22.25
CA ALA A 299 15.72 14.80 23.61
C ALA A 299 14.88 13.72 24.32
N TRP A 300 13.86 13.16 23.65
CA TRP A 300 13.05 12.10 24.24
C TRP A 300 13.86 10.83 24.53
N LEU A 301 14.74 10.43 23.60
CA LEU A 301 15.61 9.26 23.79
C LEU A 301 16.51 9.43 25.03
N GLU A 302 17.08 10.62 25.23
CA GLU A 302 17.95 10.93 26.36
C GLU A 302 17.17 11.03 27.68
N GLU A 303 16.07 11.79 27.70
CA GLU A 303 15.26 12.04 28.90
C GLU A 303 14.64 10.75 29.46
N ASN A 304 14.32 9.78 28.59
CA ASN A 304 13.70 8.51 28.96
C ASN A 304 14.68 7.32 28.99
N ASP A 305 16.00 7.57 28.87
CA ASP A 305 17.07 6.56 28.88
C ASP A 305 16.76 5.37 27.94
N LEU A 306 16.28 5.69 26.72
CA LEU A 306 15.82 4.67 25.78
C LEU A 306 17.02 4.02 25.08
N PRO A 307 17.05 2.67 24.99
CA PRO A 307 18.15 2.00 24.32
C PRO A 307 18.17 2.41 22.85
N ARG A 308 19.32 2.85 22.34
CA ARG A 308 19.49 3.18 20.92
C ARG A 308 19.63 1.91 20.08
N HIS A 309 19.19 1.99 18.84
CA HIS A 309 19.43 0.89 17.91
C HIS A 309 20.94 0.77 17.64
N PRO A 310 21.57 -0.41 17.82
CA PRO A 310 23.03 -0.53 17.82
C PRO A 310 23.71 -0.21 16.48
N LEU A 311 22.98 -0.29 15.36
CA LEU A 311 23.49 0.14 14.05
C LEU A 311 23.60 1.67 13.89
N VAL A 312 22.95 2.47 14.74
CA VAL A 312 23.02 3.95 14.65
C VAL A 312 24.46 4.42 14.87
N GLU A 313 25.16 3.86 15.86
CA GLU A 313 26.58 4.13 16.12
C GLU A 313 27.51 3.73 14.96
N GLN A 314 27.02 2.87 14.06
CA GLN A 314 27.75 2.42 12.87
C GLN A 314 27.37 3.23 11.62
N GLY A 315 26.69 4.37 11.79
CA GLY A 315 26.30 5.28 10.70
C GLY A 315 25.00 4.92 9.98
N TYR A 316 24.22 3.94 10.46
CA TYR A 316 22.92 3.61 9.88
C TYR A 316 21.80 4.49 10.48
N ARG A 317 21.59 5.66 9.86
CA ARG A 317 20.58 6.63 10.32
C ARG A 317 19.13 6.27 9.94
N SER A 318 18.92 5.47 8.90
CA SER A 318 17.61 4.92 8.53
C SER A 318 17.71 3.43 8.25
N ILE A 319 17.03 2.61 9.06
CA ILE A 319 17.24 1.17 9.10
C ILE A 319 16.06 0.43 8.48
N GLY A 320 16.34 -0.42 7.50
CA GLY A 320 15.37 -1.30 6.85
C GLY A 320 15.91 -2.73 6.76
N CYS A 321 15.61 -3.40 5.66
CA CYS A 321 16.18 -4.72 5.37
C CYS A 321 17.67 -4.59 5.03
N TRP A 322 18.49 -5.55 5.46
CA TRP A 322 19.93 -5.56 5.26
C TRP A 322 20.38 -5.39 3.80
N PRO A 323 19.72 -5.98 2.77
CA PRO A 323 20.22 -5.85 1.41
C PRO A 323 19.94 -4.49 0.77
N CYS A 324 19.05 -3.68 1.35
CA CYS A 324 18.60 -2.40 0.78
C CYS A 324 18.88 -1.21 1.71
N THR A 325 19.83 -1.37 2.63
CA THR A 325 20.19 -0.35 3.63
C THR A 325 21.71 -0.27 3.74
N ARG A 326 22.28 0.94 3.63
CA ARG A 326 23.69 1.23 3.91
C ARG A 326 23.83 2.32 4.98
N ALA A 327 25.02 2.41 5.56
CA ALA A 327 25.42 3.58 6.35
C ALA A 327 25.52 4.83 5.46
N VAL A 328 25.34 5.99 6.08
CA VAL A 328 25.46 7.32 5.43
C VAL A 328 26.66 8.07 6.00
N GLN A 329 27.25 8.95 5.20
CA GLN A 329 28.33 9.84 5.65
C GLN A 329 27.78 11.02 6.46
N ASP A 330 28.67 11.71 7.17
CA ASP A 330 28.30 12.94 7.87
C ASP A 330 27.87 14.01 6.88
N GLY A 331 26.71 14.62 7.13
CA GLY A 331 26.09 15.61 6.25
C GLY A 331 25.20 15.01 5.14
N GLU A 332 25.23 13.69 4.91
CA GLU A 332 24.23 13.03 4.04
C GLU A 332 22.85 13.01 4.70
N ASP A 333 21.80 13.10 3.88
CA ASP A 333 20.43 12.88 4.33
C ASP A 333 20.28 11.51 5.01
N ALA A 334 19.55 11.46 6.13
CA ALA A 334 19.43 10.25 6.94
C ALA A 334 18.83 9.06 6.18
N ARG A 335 18.02 9.31 5.14
CA ARG A 335 17.42 8.29 4.28
C ARG A 335 18.22 8.00 3.02
N ALA A 336 19.30 8.72 2.72
CA ALA A 336 20.17 8.47 1.57
C ALA A 336 20.76 7.05 1.55
N GLY A 337 20.80 6.38 2.71
CA GLY A 337 21.21 4.99 2.83
C GLY A 337 20.16 3.95 2.41
N ARG A 338 18.92 4.36 2.11
CA ARG A 338 17.83 3.46 1.72
C ARG A 338 17.80 3.29 0.20
N TRP A 339 17.64 2.04 -0.26
CA TRP A 339 17.59 1.71 -1.69
C TRP A 339 18.81 2.20 -2.47
N SER A 340 19.98 2.22 -1.82
CA SER A 340 21.23 2.66 -2.43
C SER A 340 21.53 1.86 -3.71
N GLY A 341 21.59 2.56 -4.84
CA GLY A 341 21.78 1.94 -6.17
C GLY A 341 20.49 1.50 -6.89
N MET A 342 19.31 1.94 -6.42
CA MET A 342 18.01 1.66 -7.04
C MET A 342 17.20 2.94 -7.24
N ASP A 343 16.33 2.99 -8.25
CA ASP A 343 15.42 4.12 -8.54
C ASP A 343 14.16 4.12 -7.64
N LYS A 344 14.34 4.03 -6.31
CA LYS A 344 13.24 3.91 -5.35
C LYS A 344 13.34 4.90 -4.20
N VAL A 345 12.27 5.66 -3.99
CA VAL A 345 12.22 6.79 -3.03
C VAL A 345 11.42 6.47 -1.76
N GLU A 346 10.37 5.66 -1.85
CA GLU A 346 9.52 5.29 -0.72
C GLU A 346 9.13 3.81 -0.70
N CYS A 347 8.80 3.31 0.48
CA CYS A 347 8.26 1.96 0.62
C CYS A 347 6.74 1.99 0.38
N GLY A 348 6.21 1.06 -0.41
CA GLY A 348 4.76 0.90 -0.66
C GLY A 348 3.90 0.59 0.58
N ILE A 349 4.48 0.52 1.78
CA ILE A 349 3.77 0.38 3.06
C ILE A 349 2.97 1.66 3.41
N HIS A 350 3.46 2.83 2.98
CA HIS A 350 2.93 4.13 3.39
C HIS A 350 2.13 4.83 2.30
N LEU A 351 2.17 4.30 1.08
CA LEU A 351 1.32 4.76 -0.01
C LEU A 351 -0.07 4.18 0.24
N GLY A 352 -1.06 5.03 0.46
CA GLY A 352 -2.45 4.57 0.37
C GLY A 352 -2.71 4.06 -1.06
N GLN A 353 -3.74 3.23 -1.26
CA GLN A 353 -4.03 2.71 -2.61
C GLN A 353 -4.21 3.83 -3.65
N ARG A 354 -4.60 5.04 -3.22
CA ARG A 354 -4.69 6.24 -4.05
C ARG A 354 -3.36 6.76 -4.63
N GLN A 355 -2.21 6.45 -4.02
CA GLN A 355 -0.90 6.94 -4.46
C GLN A 355 -0.12 5.92 -5.30
N ALA A 356 -0.53 4.65 -5.30
CA ALA A 356 0.05 3.62 -6.16
C ALA A 356 -0.49 3.68 -7.61
N ALA A 357 -1.50 4.52 -7.85
CA ALA A 357 -2.20 4.67 -9.13
C ALA A 357 -2.05 6.08 -9.74
N ALA A 358 -1.04 6.84 -9.29
CA ALA A 358 -0.77 8.21 -9.74
C ALA A 358 0.58 8.32 -10.44
#